data_AF-A0A3D0SYZ4-F1
#
_entry.id   AF-A0A3D0SYZ4-F1
#
_cell.length_a   1.000
_cell.length_b   1.000
_cell.length_c   1.000
_cell.angle_alpha   90.00
_cell.angle_beta   90.00
_cell.angle_gamma   90.00
#
_symmetry.space_group_name_H-M   'P 1'
#
loop_
_entity.id
_entity.type
_entity.pdbx_description
1 polymer ?
#
loop_
_entity_poly.entity_id
_entity_poly.type
_entity_poly.pdbx_seq_one_letter_code
_entity_poly.pdbx_strand_id
1 'polypeptide(L)'
;MLSRVANHIYWMERYLERAENTARLIQVNTHLLLDLPRNVTLGWEPIIDMLSFRDVFYDLYKEADEKSVIKFMVTDTANPGSIINCLAA
;
A
#
# COMPACT_ATOMS: atom_id res chain seq x y z
N MET A 1 31.17 -4.41 15.27
CA MET A 1 29.82 -4.77 15.74
C MET A 1 28.80 -3.63 15.61
N LEU A 2 29.15 -2.34 15.82
CA LEU A 2 28.21 -1.21 15.59
C LEU A 2 27.65 -1.12 14.16
N SER A 3 28.47 -1.39 13.14
CA SER A 3 28.06 -1.29 11.73
C SER A 3 26.89 -2.20 11.36
N ARG A 4 26.76 -3.38 11.97
CA ARG A 4 25.64 -4.29 11.72
C ARG A 4 24.33 -3.76 12.30
N VAL A 5 24.38 -3.26 13.54
CA VAL A 5 23.20 -2.69 14.22
C VAL A 5 22.72 -1.44 13.47
N ALA A 6 23.64 -0.55 13.09
CA ALA A 6 23.30 0.62 12.30
C ALA A 6 22.65 0.25 10.95
N ASN A 7 23.17 -0.79 10.27
CA ASN A 7 22.56 -1.30 9.04
C ASN A 7 21.15 -1.85 9.27
N HIS A 8 20.92 -2.62 10.34
CA HIS A 8 19.58 -3.14 10.65
C HIS A 8 18.57 -2.03 10.96
N ILE A 9 18.97 -1.02 11.74
CA ILE A 9 18.11 0.12 12.06
C ILE A 9 17.76 0.90 10.80
N TYR A 10 18.74 1.15 9.92
CA TYR A 10 18.51 1.84 8.65
C TYR A 10 17.44 1.15 7.80
N TRP A 11 17.53 -0.17 7.64
CA TRP A 11 16.55 -0.92 6.85
C TRP A 11 15.19 -0.95 7.54
N MET A 12 15.15 -1.19 8.85
CA MET A 12 13.93 -1.18 9.63
C MET A 12 13.18 0.15 9.50
N GLU A 13 13.86 1.28 9.68
CA GLU A 13 13.27 2.61 9.52
C GLU A 13 12.75 2.83 8.10
N ARG A 14 13.49 2.39 7.08
CA ARG A 14 13.07 2.55 5.68
C ARG A 14 11.85 1.70 5.32
N TYR A 15 11.72 0.50 5.89
CA TYR A 15 10.53 -0.33 5.70
C TYR A 15 9.33 0.19 6.52
N LEU A 16 9.58 0.72 7.72
CA LEU A 16 8.55 1.38 8.52
C LEU A 16 7.99 2.62 7.82
N GLU A 17 8.87 3.47 7.25
CA GLU A 17 8.48 4.63 6.45
C GLU A 17 7.60 4.23 5.25
N ARG A 18 7.97 3.14 4.56
CA ARG A 18 7.17 2.63 3.44
C ARG A 18 5.79 2.12 3.89
N ALA A 19 5.73 1.40 5.01
CA ALA A 19 4.46 0.94 5.59
C ALA A 19 3.56 2.12 5.96
N GLU A 20 4.11 3.15 6.61
CA GLU A 20 3.40 4.36 6.98
C GLU A 20 2.89 5.13 5.75
N ASN A 21 3.74 5.33 4.74
CA ASN A 21 3.35 6.04 3.52
C ASN A 21 2.21 5.32 2.78
N THR A 22 2.22 3.99 2.76
CA THR A 22 1.15 3.18 2.18
C THR A 22 -0.16 3.33 2.96
N ALA A 23 -0.11 3.25 4.30
CA ALA A 23 -1.27 3.46 5.15
C ALA A 23 -1.85 4.88 4.98
N ARG A 24 -0.99 5.89 4.89
CA ARG A 24 -1.37 7.29 4.67
C ARG A 24 -2.04 7.49 3.31
N LEU A 25 -1.55 6.85 2.25
CA LEU A 25 -2.16 6.90 0.93
C LEU A 25 -3.58 6.31 0.95
N ILE A 26 -3.75 5.15 1.59
CA ILE A 26 -5.07 4.52 1.78
C ILE A 26 -6.00 5.49 2.54
N GLN A 27 -5.54 6.04 3.66
CA GLN A 27 -6.33 6.97 4.47
C GLN A 27 -6.78 8.20 3.68
N VAL A 28 -5.87 8.84 2.94
CA VAL A 28 -6.19 10.02 2.12
C VAL A 28 -7.20 9.66 1.04
N ASN A 29 -7.04 8.53 0.36
CA ASN A 29 -8.00 8.08 -0.64
C ASN A 29 -9.38 7.81 -0.02
N THR A 30 -9.44 7.15 1.15
CA THR A 30 -10.70 6.94 1.87
C THR A 30 -11.40 8.26 2.19
N HIS A 31 -10.68 9.26 2.72
CA HIS A 31 -11.27 10.57 3.00
C HIS A 31 -11.75 11.27 1.73
N LEU A 32 -10.96 11.22 0.65
CA LEU A 32 -11.35 11.78 -0.64
C LEU A 32 -12.65 11.16 -1.16
N LEU A 33 -12.80 9.83 -1.07
CA LEU A 33 -14.01 9.10 -1.47
C LEU A 33 -15.25 9.50 -0.66
N LEU A 34 -15.08 9.84 0.62
CA LEU A 34 -16.19 10.30 1.46
C LEU A 34 -16.64 11.73 1.12
N ASP A 35 -15.72 12.58 0.67
CA ASP A 35 -15.99 13.98 0.34
C ASP A 35 -16.44 14.20 -1.12
N LEU A 36 -16.38 13.16 -1.96
CA LEU A 36 -16.68 13.25 -3.38
C LEU A 36 -18.18 13.49 -3.66
N PRO A 37 -18.52 14.45 -4.54
CA PRO A 37 -19.89 14.60 -5.01
C PRO A 37 -20.40 13.33 -5.71
N ARG A 38 -21.70 13.05 -5.60
CA ARG A 38 -22.33 11.83 -6.15
C ARG A 38 -22.13 11.60 -7.67
N ASN A 39 -21.74 12.64 -8.40
CA ASN A 39 -21.53 12.60 -9.84
C ASN A 39 -20.06 12.36 -10.25
N VAL A 40 -19.14 12.22 -9.29
CA VAL A 40 -17.73 11.93 -9.56
C VAL A 40 -17.43 10.50 -9.14
N THR A 41 -16.99 9.67 -10.10
CA THR A 41 -16.54 8.31 -9.83
C THR A 41 -15.02 8.30 -9.71
N LEU A 42 -14.54 8.39 -8.48
CA LEU A 42 -13.15 8.08 -8.14
C LEU A 42 -13.16 6.70 -7.48
N GLY A 43 -12.27 5.81 -7.93
CA GLY A 43 -12.20 4.42 -7.47
C GLY A 43 -10.99 4.18 -6.57
N TRP A 44 -10.71 2.90 -6.32
CA TRP A 44 -9.54 2.48 -5.57
C TRP A 44 -8.32 2.16 -6.46
N GLU A 45 -8.53 2.05 -7.77
CA GLU A 45 -7.49 1.79 -8.77
C GLU A 45 -6.31 2.78 -8.75
N PRO A 46 -6.49 4.10 -8.52
CA PRO A 46 -5.37 5.05 -8.48
C PRO A 46 -4.29 4.71 -7.46
N ILE A 47 -4.63 4.05 -6.34
CA ILE A 47 -3.65 3.62 -5.33
C ILE A 47 -2.65 2.62 -5.94
N ILE A 48 -3.16 1.66 -6.72
CA ILE A 48 -2.37 0.60 -7.33
C ILE A 48 -1.48 1.20 -8.42
N ASP A 49 -2.00 2.15 -9.20
CA ASP A 49 -1.27 2.85 -10.25
C ASP A 49 -0.14 3.71 -9.70
N MET A 50 -0.41 4.50 -8.66
CA MET A 50 0.59 5.37 -8.02
C MET A 50 1.79 4.58 -7.49
N LEU A 51 1.58 3.33 -7.07
CA LEU A 51 2.62 2.46 -6.55
C LEU A 51 3.18 1.48 -7.59
N SER A 52 2.76 1.61 -8.85
CA SER A 52 3.21 0.76 -9.98
C SER A 52 2.97 -0.74 -9.74
N PHE A 53 1.86 -1.10 -9.08
CA PHE A 53 1.49 -2.49 -8.80
C PHE A 53 0.37 -3.02 -9.71
N ARG A 54 0.01 -2.31 -10.78
CA ARG A 54 -1.13 -2.67 -11.66
C ARG A 54 -1.07 -4.12 -12.15
N ASP A 55 0.05 -4.53 -12.73
CA ASP A 55 0.19 -5.87 -13.31
C ASP A 55 0.07 -6.96 -12.22
N VAL A 56 0.80 -6.78 -11.11
CA VAL A 56 0.78 -7.71 -9.96
C VAL A 56 -0.61 -7.81 -9.34
N PHE A 57 -1.34 -6.69 -9.27
CA PHE A 57 -2.70 -6.67 -8.74
C PHE A 57 -3.65 -7.45 -9.65
N TYR A 58 -3.64 -7.18 -10.95
CA TYR A 58 -4.57 -7.81 -11.89
C TYR A 58 -4.26 -9.28 -12.20
N ASP A 59 -3.05 -9.75 -11.88
CA ASP A 59 -2.73 -11.19 -11.84
C ASP A 59 -3.46 -11.93 -10.71
N LEU A 60 -3.84 -11.22 -9.63
CA LEU A 60 -4.41 -11.81 -8.41
C LEU A 60 -5.89 -11.44 -8.18
N TYR A 61 -6.31 -10.27 -8.66
CA TYR A 61 -7.63 -9.67 -8.43
C TYR A 61 -8.27 -9.27 -9.76
N LYS A 62 -9.59 -9.36 -9.84
CA LYS A 62 -10.33 -9.07 -11.09
C LYS A 62 -10.75 -7.60 -11.21
N GLU A 63 -11.01 -6.95 -10.08
CA GLU A 63 -11.53 -5.59 -10.01
C GLU A 63 -10.81 -4.84 -8.89
N ALA A 64 -10.59 -3.54 -9.09
CA ALA A 64 -9.97 -2.64 -8.13
C ALA A 64 -11.03 -1.95 -7.25
N ASP A 65 -11.75 -2.75 -6.47
CA ASP A 65 -12.70 -2.27 -5.45
C ASP A 65 -12.00 -2.03 -4.10
N GLU A 66 -12.72 -1.42 -3.14
CA GLU A 66 -12.18 -1.13 -1.80
C GLU A 66 -11.55 -2.36 -1.15
N LYS A 67 -12.27 -3.47 -1.17
CA LYS A 67 -11.92 -4.68 -0.44
C LYS A 67 -10.65 -5.32 -1.01
N SER A 68 -10.57 -5.43 -2.33
CA SER A 68 -9.45 -6.00 -3.05
C SER A 68 -8.20 -5.13 -2.91
N VAL A 69 -8.31 -3.81 -3.08
CA VAL A 69 -7.18 -2.88 -2.95
C VAL A 69 -6.66 -2.84 -1.51
N ILE A 70 -7.55 -2.70 -0.51
CA ILE A 70 -7.12 -2.72 0.90
C ILE A 70 -6.45 -4.05 1.25
N LYS A 71 -7.03 -5.19 0.84
CA LYS A 71 -6.43 -6.50 1.10
C LYS A 71 -5.03 -6.59 0.46
N PHE A 72 -4.92 -6.24 -0.82
CA PHE A 72 -3.66 -6.27 -1.58
C PHE A 72 -2.58 -5.37 -0.98
N MET A 73 -2.94 -4.17 -0.53
CA MET A 73 -1.98 -3.19 0.00
C MET A 73 -1.64 -3.41 1.48
N VAL A 74 -2.50 -4.07 2.26
CA VAL A 74 -2.29 -4.20 3.71
C VAL A 74 -1.80 -5.59 4.10
N THR A 75 -2.47 -6.66 3.66
CA THR A 75 -2.28 -8.02 4.21
C THR A 75 -1.86 -9.07 3.20
N ASP A 76 -1.89 -8.77 1.91
CA ASP A 76 -1.50 -9.73 0.89
C ASP A 76 0.02 -9.89 0.82
N THR A 77 0.51 -11.09 1.12
CA THR A 77 1.93 -11.41 1.08
C THR A 77 2.46 -11.59 -0.34
N ALA A 78 1.59 -11.74 -1.34
CA ALA A 78 2.00 -11.74 -2.75
C ALA A 78 2.41 -10.34 -3.24
N ASN A 79 1.97 -9.28 -2.54
CA ASN A 79 2.43 -7.92 -2.79
C ASN A 79 3.67 -7.60 -1.93
N PRO A 80 4.88 -7.50 -2.50
CA PRO A 80 6.09 -7.17 -1.73
C PRO A 80 6.04 -5.78 -1.09
N GLY A 81 5.18 -4.88 -1.60
CA GLY A 81 4.96 -3.55 -1.03
C GLY A 81 3.82 -3.49 -0.01
N SER A 82 3.20 -4.61 0.37
CA SER A 82 2.14 -4.59 1.37
C SER A 82 2.68 -4.21 2.76
N ILE A 83 1.82 -3.65 3.60
CA ILE A 83 2.18 -3.26 4.96
C ILE A 83 2.74 -4.47 5.73
N ILE A 84 2.11 -5.64 5.63
CA ILE A 84 2.58 -6.83 6.33
C ILE A 84 3.99 -7.27 5.87
N ASN A 85 4.28 -7.18 4.57
CA ASN A 85 5.61 -7.52 4.05
C ASN A 85 6.66 -6.47 4.41
N CYS A 86 6.30 -5.19 4.45
CA CYS A 86 7.20 -4.14 4.94
C CYS A 86 7.55 -4.35 6.43
N LEU A 87 6.58 -4.72 7.26
CA LEU A 87 6.83 -4.96 8.69
C LEU A 87 7.57 -6.27 8.98
N ALA A 88 7.54 -7.24 8.06
CA ALA A 88 8.24 -8.52 8.19
C ALA A 88 9.67 -8.52 7.60
N ALA A 89 10.10 -7.42 6.97
CA ALA A 89 11.36 -7.29 6.26
C ALA A 89 12.59 -7.09 7.17
#